data_AF-A0A7V0VYZ0-F1
#
_entry.id   AF-A0A7V0VYZ0-F1
#
_cell.length_a   1.000
_cell.length_b   1.000
_cell.length_c   1.000
_cell.angle_alpha   90.00
_cell.angle_beta   90.00
_cell.angle_gamma   90.00
#
_symmetry.space_group_name_H-M   'P 1'
#
loop_
_entity.id
_entity.type
_entity.pdbx_description
1 polymer ?
#
loop_
_entity_poly.entity_id
_entity_poly.type
_entity_poly.pdbx_seq_one_letter_code
_entity_poly.pdbx_strand_id
1 'polypeptide(L)' 'MNYQRTIAKEITLSGISLHLGLNSSLTFKPAEPNTGVIFIRTDMPNTPQIKADVNNITTGFVRQ' A
#
# COMPACT_ATOMS: atom_id res chain seq x y z
N MET A 1 24.47 1.76 14.90
CA MET A 1 23.04 2.00 15.19
C MET A 1 22.26 1.77 13.91
N ASN A 2 21.15 1.03 13.97
CA ASN A 2 20.27 0.81 12.83
C ASN A 2 19.03 1.69 13.00
N TYR A 3 18.95 2.77 12.22
CA TYR A 3 17.83 3.71 12.28
C TYR A 3 16.71 3.26 11.34
N GLN A 4 15.47 3.49 11.74
CA GLN A 4 14.33 3.32 10.85
C GLN A 4 14.46 4.24 9.64
N ARG A 5 13.90 3.80 8.51
CA ARG A 5 13.96 4.52 7.24
C ARG A 5 12.57 4.71 6.69
N THR A 6 12.35 5.89 6.12
CA THR A 6 11.21 6.21 5.28
C THR A 6 11.73 6.89 4.02
N ILE A 7 10.86 7.08 3.02
CA ILE A 7 11.24 7.79 1.79
C ILE A 7 11.39 9.29 2.06
N ALA A 8 12.29 9.96 1.33
CA ALA A 8 12.56 11.37 1.54
C ALA A 8 11.45 12.31 1.03
N LYS A 9 10.68 11.86 0.03
CA LYS A 9 9.59 12.64 -0.58
C LYS A 9 8.53 11.72 -1.17
N GLU A 10 7.33 12.27 -1.36
CA GLU A 10 6.25 11.59 -2.05
C GLU A 10 6.61 11.28 -3.51
N ILE A 11 6.22 10.10 -3.99
CA ILE A 11 6.34 9.70 -5.39
C ILE A 11 5.12 8.90 -5.83
N THR A 12 4.64 9.18 -7.04
CA THR A 12 3.51 8.48 -7.66
C THR A 12 3.97 7.71 -8.89
N LEU A 13 3.54 6.46 -9.00
CA LEU A 13 3.71 5.60 -10.16
C LEU A 13 2.35 5.30 -10.76
N SER A 14 2.26 5.28 -12.08
CA SER A 14 1.03 4.93 -12.82
C SER A 14 1.32 3.80 -13.80
N GLY A 15 0.38 2.88 -13.96
CA GLY A 15 0.53 1.74 -14.86
C GLY A 15 -0.73 0.89 -14.99
N ILE A 16 -0.62 -0.24 -15.69
CA ILE A 16 -1.73 -1.19 -15.86
C ILE A 16 -1.68 -2.24 -14.74
N SER A 17 -2.81 -2.46 -14.07
CA SER A 17 -2.94 -3.46 -13.01
C SER A 17 -2.99 -4.88 -13.57
N LEU A 18 -2.25 -5.81 -12.95
CA LEU A 18 -2.13 -7.20 -13.42
C LEU A 18 -3.47 -7.94 -13.42
N HIS A 19 -4.30 -7.75 -12.40
CA HIS A 19 -5.52 -8.54 -12.20
C HIS A 19 -6.71 -8.07 -13.03
N LEU A 20 -6.83 -6.77 -13.28
CA LEU A 20 -8.00 -6.18 -13.96
C LEU A 20 -7.67 -5.60 -15.34
N GLY A 21 -6.38 -5.43 -15.67
CA GLY A 21 -5.98 -4.76 -16.91
C GLY A 21 -6.33 -3.28 -16.96
N LEU A 22 -6.69 -2.68 -15.82
CA LEU A 22 -7.10 -1.27 -15.73
C LEU A 22 -5.94 -0.38 -15.31
N ASN A 23 -5.96 0.88 -15.75
CA ASN A 23 -5.07 1.92 -15.25
C ASN A 23 -5.22 2.08 -13.74
N SER A 24 -4.09 2.05 -13.04
CA SER A 24 -3.99 2.25 -11.61
C SER A 24 -2.85 3.20 -11.29
N SER A 25 -2.96 3.89 -10.16
CA SER A 25 -1.93 4.76 -9.60
C SER A 25 -1.57 4.28 -8.20
N LEU A 26 -0.30 4.40 -7.83
CA LEU A 26 0.24 4.12 -6.51
C LEU A 26 1.10 5.29 -6.04
N THR A 27 0.76 5.87 -4.90
CA THR A 27 1.51 6.96 -4.29
C THR A 27 2.18 6.47 -3.01
N PHE A 28 3.51 6.59 -2.95
CA PHE A 28 4.29 6.35 -1.74
C PHE A 28 4.47 7.66 -0.99
N LYS A 29 4.21 7.66 0.33
CA LYS A 29 4.36 8.83 1.20
C LYS A 29 5.39 8.57 2.31
N PRO A 30 6.18 9.58 2.73
CA PRO A 30 6.95 9.50 3.97
C PRO A 30 6.04 9.19 5.16
N ALA A 31 6.58 8.56 6.19
CA ALA A 31 5.85 8.17 7.38
C ALA A 31 6.73 8.31 8.63
N GLU A 32 6.09 8.60 9.76
CA GLU A 32 6.74 8.75 11.05
C GLU A 32 7.35 7.42 11.55
N PRO A 33 8.36 7.47 12.43
CA PRO A 33 8.91 6.27 13.06
C PRO A 33 7.82 5.39 13.69
N ASN A 34 8.03 4.07 13.61
CA ASN A 34 7.17 2.99 14.12
C ASN A 34 5.83 2.82 13.40
N THR A 35 5.55 3.58 12.33
CA THR A 35 4.35 3.40 11.50
C THR A 35 4.31 2.01 10.84
N GLY A 36 5.47 1.52 10.41
CA GLY A 36 5.57 0.32 9.56
C GLY A 36 5.13 0.63 8.12
N VAL A 37 4.66 -0.39 7.40
CA VAL A 37 4.10 -0.24 6.05
C VAL A 37 2.58 -0.36 6.12
N ILE A 38 1.86 0.61 5.56
CA ILE A 38 0.40 0.66 5.53
C ILE A 38 -0.05 0.85 4.08
N PHE A 39 -0.88 -0.06 3.58
CA PHE A 39 -1.56 0.08 2.30
C PHE A 39 -2.87 0.84 2.51
N ILE A 40 -3.18 1.77 1.61
CA ILE A 40 -4.41 2.59 1.70
C ILE A 40 -5.16 2.47 0.38
N ARG A 41 -6.42 2.05 0.43
CA ARG A 41 -7.31 1.99 -0.75
C ARG A 41 -8.03 3.33 -0.91
N THR A 42 -7.44 4.24 -1.68
CA THR A 42 -7.97 5.59 -1.90
C THR A 42 -9.19 5.63 -2.82
N ASP A 43 -9.46 4.54 -3.53
CA ASP A 43 -10.61 4.37 -4.43
C ASP A 43 -11.90 3.97 -3.71
N MET A 44 -11.84 3.65 -2.40
CA MET A 44 -12.99 3.23 -1.61
C MET A 44 -13.46 4.33 -0.64
N PRO A 45 -14.77 4.38 -0.31
CA PRO A 45 -15.27 5.21 0.78
C PRO A 45 -14.54 4.93 2.10
N ASN A 46 -14.29 5.98 2.89
CA ASN A 46 -13.55 5.92 4.16
C ASN A 46 -12.07 5.52 4.04
N THR A 47 -11.54 5.35 2.82
CA THR A 47 -10.11 5.13 2.54
C THR A 47 -9.47 4.09 3.48
N PRO A 48 -9.93 2.82 3.44
CA PRO A 48 -9.52 1.83 4.41
C PRO A 48 -8.01 1.59 4.36
N GLN A 49 -7.43 1.39 5.54
CA GLN A 49 -6.00 1.19 5.75
C GLN A 49 -5.73 -0.24 6.20
N ILE A 50 -4.74 -0.88 5.57
CA ILE A 50 -4.34 -2.26 5.84
C ILE A 50 -2.86 -2.24 6.20
N LYS A 51 -2.55 -2.50 7.47
CA LYS A 51 -1.16 -2.64 7.92
C LYS A 51 -0.56 -3.92 7.34
N ALA A 52 0.67 -3.85 6.85
CA ALA A 52 1.45 -5.00 6.42
C ALA A 52 1.87 -5.81 7.67
N ASP A 53 0.98 -6.66 8.14
CA ASP A 53 1.11 -7.50 9.33
C ASP A 53 0.71 -8.93 9.00
N VAL A 54 1.34 -9.92 9.63
CA VAL A 54 1.08 -11.34 9.37
C VAL A 54 -0.37 -11.74 9.62
N ASN A 55 -1.06 -11.05 10.55
CA ASN A 55 -2.47 -11.30 10.85
C ASN A 55 -3.41 -10.82 9.75
N ASN A 56 -2.94 -9.93 8.87
CA ASN A 56 -3.71 -9.39 7.74
C ASN A 56 -3.44 -10.14 6.42
N ILE A 57 -2.69 -11.24 6.46
CA ILE A 57 -2.42 -12.07 5.29
C ILE A 57 -3.63 -12.95 5.02
N THR A 58 -4.10 -12.94 3.77
CA THR A 58 -5.12 -13.87 3.27
C THR A 58 -4.61 -14.60 2.03
N THR A 59 -5.11 -15.80 1.77
CA THR A 59 -4.75 -16.58 0.60
C THR A 59 -5.42 -16.04 -0.66
N GLY A 60 -4.67 -15.93 -1.76
CA GLY A 60 -5.10 -15.32 -3.02
C GLY A 60 -6.10 -16.10 -3.88
N PHE A 61 -6.80 -17.11 -3.35
CA PHE A 61 -7.85 -17.83 -4.06
C PHE A 61 -9.22 -17.47 -3.49
N VAL A 62 -9.68 -16.27 -3.80
CA VAL A 62 -11.13 -16.01 -3.85
C VAL A 62 -11.51 -16.20 -5.32
N ARG A 63 -11.98 -17.39 -5.68
CA ARG A 63 -12.65 -17.60 -6.97
C ARG A 63 -13.85 -16.65 -6.99
N GLN A 64 -13.85 -15.71 -7.93
CA GLN A 64 -15.12 -15.25 -8.51
C GLN A 64 -15.65 -16.36 -9.41
#